data_AF-A0A2M7N7F7-F1
#
_entry.id   AF-A0A2M7N7F7-F1
#
_cell.length_a   1.000
_cell.length_b   1.000
_cell.length_c   1.000
_cell.angle_alpha   90.00
_cell.angle_beta   90.00
_cell.angle_gamma   90.00
#
_symmetry.space_group_name_H-M   'P 1'
#
loop_
_entity.id
_entity.type
_entity.pdbx_description
1 polymer ?
#
loop_
_entity_poly.entity_id
_entity_poly.type
_entity_poly.pdbx_seq_one_letter_code
_entity_poly.pdbx_strand_id
1 'polypeptide(L)'
;MDSKTHWETVYSSKSTDEVSWFQPHADLSLNLIKATGAGRGAAIIDVGGGASTLVDDLVAEGYADLTVLDLSAAALKAARKRLGAEADRVCWLEA
;
A
#
# COMPACT_ATOMS: atom_id res chain seq x y z
N MET A 1 20.38 -12.65 7.00
CA MET A 1 19.14 -13.02 6.29
C MET A 1 18.87 -11.91 5.31
N ASP A 2 18.68 -12.22 4.03
CA ASP A 2 18.39 -11.21 3.02
C ASP A 2 17.05 -10.51 3.36
N SER A 3 17.03 -9.18 3.32
CA SER A 3 15.89 -8.37 3.78
C SER A 3 14.61 -8.68 3.01
N LYS A 4 14.74 -8.97 1.71
CA LYS A 4 13.62 -9.36 0.85
C LYS A 4 13.02 -10.69 1.29
N THR A 5 13.87 -11.70 1.50
CA THR A 5 13.44 -13.03 1.99
C THR A 5 12.69 -12.95 3.33
N HIS A 6 13.13 -12.07 4.25
CA HIS A 6 12.45 -11.87 5.53
C HIS A 6 11.02 -11.36 5.36
N TRP A 7 10.83 -10.25 4.64
CA TRP A 7 9.52 -9.64 4.44
C TRP A 7 8.57 -10.54 3.65
N GLU A 8 9.09 -11.23 2.64
CA GLU A 8 8.31 -12.22 1.89
C GLU A 8 7.80 -13.36 2.78
N THR A 9 8.64 -13.82 3.72
CA THR A 9 8.24 -14.86 4.68
C THR A 9 7.15 -14.34 5.63
N VAL A 10 7.28 -13.12 6.15
CA VAL A 10 6.27 -12.53 7.05
C VAL A 10 4.90 -12.46 6.36
N TYR A 11 4.84 -11.89 5.15
CA TYR A 11 3.58 -11.72 4.43
C TYR A 11 3.04 -12.98 3.76
N SER A 12 3.87 -14.02 3.63
CA SER A 12 3.41 -15.35 3.21
C SER A 12 2.86 -16.20 4.36
N SER A 13 3.24 -15.90 5.62
CA SER A 13 2.93 -16.75 6.78
C SER A 13 1.92 -16.15 7.75
N LYS A 14 1.66 -14.84 7.67
CA LYS A 14 0.70 -14.13 8.51
C LYS A 14 -0.35 -13.43 7.68
N SER A 15 -1.57 -13.37 8.22
CA SER A 15 -2.58 -12.46 7.70
C SER A 15 -2.15 -11.00 7.93
N THR A 16 -2.63 -10.12 7.07
CA THR A 16 -2.27 -8.69 7.10
C THR A 16 -2.73 -7.98 8.36
N ASP A 17 -3.74 -8.51 9.06
CA ASP A 17 -4.27 -8.00 10.32
C ASP A 17 -3.62 -8.61 11.57
N GLU A 18 -2.69 -9.56 11.40
CA GLU A 18 -1.96 -10.21 12.52
C GLU A 18 -0.62 -9.52 12.85
N VAL A 19 -0.21 -8.53 12.06
CA VAL A 19 1.01 -7.75 12.33
C VAL A 19 0.70 -6.52 13.18
N SER A 20 1.61 -6.15 14.08
CA SER A 20 1.36 -5.09 15.06
C SER A 20 1.27 -3.68 14.47
N TRP A 21 1.64 -3.50 13.21
CA TRP A 21 1.55 -2.25 12.47
C TRP A 21 0.36 -2.23 11.50
N PHE A 22 -0.55 -3.20 11.59
CA PHE A 22 -1.80 -3.15 10.84
C PHE A 22 -2.71 -2.06 11.37
N GLN A 23 -3.35 -1.35 10.44
CA GLN A 23 -4.46 -0.47 10.70
C GLN A 23 -5.51 -0.67 9.59
N PRO A 24 -6.82 -0.71 9.90
CA PRO A 24 -7.86 -0.83 8.88
C PRO A 24 -7.89 0.37 7.93
N HIS A 25 -7.64 1.58 8.45
CA HIS A 25 -7.56 2.83 7.68
C HIS A 25 -6.32 3.62 8.10
N ALA A 26 -5.70 4.30 7.13
CA ALA A 26 -4.51 5.11 7.35
C ALA A 26 -4.85 6.59 7.60
N ASP A 27 -5.83 6.85 8.49
CA ASP A 27 -6.46 8.16 8.68
C ASP A 27 -5.46 9.31 8.87
N LEU A 28 -4.44 9.12 9.72
CA LEU A 28 -3.44 10.14 9.98
C LEU A 28 -2.63 10.46 8.72
N SER A 29 -2.11 9.43 8.04
CA SER A 29 -1.34 9.58 6.81
C SER A 29 -2.18 10.24 5.72
N LEU A 30 -3.44 9.81 5.55
CA LEU A 30 -4.36 10.38 4.58
C LEU A 30 -4.63 11.86 4.87
N ASN A 31 -4.85 12.23 6.13
CA ASN A 31 -5.07 13.61 6.54
C ASN A 31 -3.83 14.48 6.31
N LEU A 32 -2.63 13.95 6.58
CA LEU A 32 -1.37 14.65 6.29
C LEU A 32 -1.20 14.88 4.79
N ILE A 33 -1.49 13.89 3.94
CA ILE A 33 -1.46 14.04 2.48
C ILE A 33 -2.47 15.09 2.04
N LYS A 34 -3.71 15.05 2.53
CA LYS A 34 -4.74 16.07 2.23
C LYS A 34 -4.28 17.48 2.62
N ALA A 35 -3.61 17.62 3.76
CA ALA A 35 -3.12 18.91 4.25
C ALA A 35 -2.00 19.52 3.39
N THR A 36 -1.34 18.73 2.52
CA THR A 36 -0.37 19.27 1.55
C THR A 36 -1.03 20.13 0.47
N GLY A 37 -2.35 19.98 0.24
CA GLY A 37 -3.05 20.60 -0.87
C GLY A 37 -2.80 19.94 -2.22
N ALA A 38 -2.17 18.76 -2.25
CA ALA A 38 -1.98 17.99 -3.47
C ALA A 38 -3.33 17.64 -4.14
N GLY A 39 -3.45 17.98 -5.42
CA GLY A 39 -4.63 17.64 -6.21
C GLY A 39 -4.72 16.13 -6.46
N ARG A 40 -5.90 15.66 -6.89
CA ARG A 40 -6.15 14.23 -7.17
C ARG A 40 -5.34 13.67 -8.35
N GLY A 41 -4.76 14.53 -9.18
CA GLY A 41 -3.81 14.14 -10.23
C GLY A 41 -2.33 14.23 -9.81
N ALA A 42 -2.03 14.50 -8.53
CA ALA A 42 -0.65 14.50 -8.06
C ALA A 42 -0.09 13.07 -8.06
N ALA A 43 1.15 12.91 -8.51
CA ALA A 43 1.89 11.65 -8.43
C ALA A 43 2.29 11.37 -6.98
N ILE A 44 1.85 10.24 -6.44
CA ILE A 44 2.15 9.79 -5.07
C ILE A 44 2.77 8.40 -5.13
N ILE A 45 3.89 8.22 -4.44
CA ILE A 45 4.50 6.90 -4.24
C ILE A 45 4.51 6.53 -2.75
N ASP A 46 3.98 5.36 -2.43
CA ASP A 46 4.04 4.72 -1.11
C ASP A 46 5.20 3.71 -1.08
N VAL A 47 6.27 4.06 -0.39
CA VAL A 47 7.51 3.27 -0.32
C VAL A 47 7.51 2.41 0.93
N GLY A 48 7.63 1.10 0.74
CA GLY A 48 7.36 0.12 1.81
C GLY A 48 5.87 0.00 2.11
N GLY A 49 5.01 0.29 1.12
CA GLY A 49 3.56 0.28 1.30
C GLY A 49 3.00 -1.12 1.54
N GLY A 50 3.69 -2.16 1.06
CA GLY A 50 3.37 -3.56 1.31
C GLY A 50 1.88 -3.89 1.25
N ALA A 51 1.34 -4.36 2.38
CA ALA A 51 -0.07 -4.68 2.54
C ALA A 51 -0.89 -3.57 3.25
N SER A 52 -0.32 -2.38 3.45
CA SER A 52 -0.94 -1.20 4.09
C SER A 52 -2.26 -0.83 3.41
N THR A 53 -3.17 -0.22 4.18
CA THR A 53 -4.47 0.24 3.67
C THR A 53 -4.47 1.67 3.12
N LEU A 54 -3.33 2.37 3.18
CA LEU A 54 -3.21 3.73 2.68
C LEU A 54 -3.56 3.84 1.19
N VAL A 55 -3.12 2.88 0.37
CA VAL A 55 -3.45 2.87 -1.07
C VAL A 55 -4.95 2.67 -1.31
N ASP A 56 -5.64 1.89 -0.47
CA ASP A 56 -7.10 1.73 -0.55
C ASP A 56 -7.80 3.06 -0.32
N ASP A 57 -7.41 3.78 0.74
CA ASP A 57 -7.98 5.08 1.09
C ASP A 57 -7.70 6.14 0.00
N LEU A 58 -6.49 6.14 -0.58
CA LEU A 58 -6.12 7.07 -1.66
C LEU A 58 -6.90 6.81 -2.95
N VAL A 59 -7.10 5.53 -3.31
CA VAL A 59 -7.92 5.14 -4.47
C VAL A 59 -9.38 5.57 -4.25
N ALA A 60 -9.93 5.33 -3.06
CA ALA A 60 -11.30 5.71 -2.70
C ALA A 60 -11.52 7.23 -2.71
N GLU A 61 -10.51 8.02 -2.32
CA GLU A 61 -10.51 9.48 -2.39
C GLU A 61 -10.33 10.04 -3.81
N GLY A 62 -10.06 9.18 -4.80
CA GLY A 62 -9.98 9.54 -6.21
C GLY A 62 -8.60 10.01 -6.66
N TYR A 63 -7.53 9.75 -5.91
CA TYR A 63 -6.17 9.97 -6.43
C TYR A 63 -5.92 9.03 -7.62
N ALA A 64 -5.33 9.57 -8.69
CA ALA A 64 -5.28 8.91 -9.99
C ALA A 64 -3.87 8.45 -10.40
N ASP A 65 -2.81 9.00 -9.78
CA ASP A 65 -1.42 8.67 -10.09
C ASP A 65 -0.74 8.12 -8.82
N LEU A 66 -0.99 6.84 -8.56
CA LEU A 66 -0.56 6.14 -7.36
C LEU A 66 0.45 5.06 -7.72
N THR A 67 1.56 5.02 -6.99
CA THR A 67 2.54 3.94 -7.05
C THR A 67 2.75 3.33 -5.67
N VAL A 68 2.80 2.00 -5.56
CA VAL A 68 3.21 1.29 -4.35
C VAL A 68 4.47 0.49 -4.65
N LEU A 69 5.50 0.71 -3.84
CA LEU A 69 6.77 0.00 -3.91
C LEU A 69 6.96 -0.84 -2.64
N ASP A 70 7.26 -2.13 -2.78
CA ASP A 70 7.63 -2.99 -1.65
C ASP A 70 8.65 -4.07 -2.05
N LEU A 71 9.34 -4.64 -1.06
CA LEU A 71 10.26 -5.77 -1.28
C LEU A 71 9.50 -7.10 -1.39
N SER A 72 8.32 -7.19 -0.77
CA SER A 72 7.54 -8.42 -0.69
C SER A 72 6.45 -8.48 -1.75
N ALA A 73 6.60 -9.42 -2.69
CA ALA A 73 5.57 -9.77 -3.65
C ALA A 73 4.29 -10.23 -2.97
N ALA A 74 4.40 -11.00 -1.87
CA ALA A 74 3.25 -11.44 -1.07
C ALA A 74 2.47 -10.26 -0.48
N ALA A 75 3.15 -9.24 0.04
CA ALA A 75 2.51 -8.04 0.57
C ALA A 75 1.73 -7.29 -0.52
N LEU A 76 2.37 -7.05 -1.67
CA LEU A 76 1.73 -6.40 -2.81
C LEU A 76 0.52 -7.20 -3.32
N LYS A 77 0.64 -8.53 -3.38
CA LYS A 77 -0.47 -9.40 -3.78
C LYS A 77 -1.64 -9.33 -2.80
N ALA A 78 -1.38 -9.22 -1.49
CA ALA A 78 -2.42 -9.06 -0.49
C ALA A 78 -3.19 -7.73 -0.68
N ALA A 79 -2.47 -6.62 -0.89
CA ALA A 79 -3.09 -5.32 -1.18
C ALA A 79 -3.90 -5.34 -2.48
N ARG A 80 -3.33 -5.87 -3.58
CA ARG A 80 -4.04 -6.02 -4.86
C ARG A 80 -5.31 -6.86 -4.72
N LYS A 81 -5.24 -7.97 -3.99
CA LYS A 81 -6.40 -8.84 -3.76
C LYS A 81 -7.50 -8.11 -3.00
N ARG A 82 -7.16 -7.28 -2.01
CA ARG A 82 -8.10 -6.47 -1.24
C ARG A 82 -8.77 -5.39 -2.10
N LEU A 83 -8.00 -4.70 -2.94
CA LEU A 83 -8.50 -3.69 -3.87
C LEU A 83 -9.36 -4.25 -5.02
N GLY A 84 -9.17 -5.52 -5.39
CA GLY A 84 -9.88 -6.13 -6.50
C GLY A 84 -9.57 -5.41 -7.82
N ALA A 85 -10.61 -5.08 -8.61
CA ALA A 85 -10.44 -4.43 -9.91
C ALA A 85 -9.82 -3.02 -9.81
N GLU A 86 -9.96 -2.34 -8.68
CA GLU A 86 -9.38 -1.00 -8.48
C GLU A 86 -7.84 -1.06 -8.40
N ALA A 87 -7.25 -2.23 -8.18
CA ALA A 87 -5.80 -2.41 -8.18
C ALA A 87 -5.15 -2.07 -9.53
N ASP A 88 -5.91 -2.13 -10.63
CA ASP A 88 -5.42 -1.79 -11.98
C ASP A 88 -5.15 -0.28 -12.14
N ARG A 89 -5.65 0.55 -11.22
CA ARG A 89 -5.42 2.00 -11.17
C ARG A 89 -4.12 2.39 -10.47
N VAL A 90 -3.41 1.42 -9.88
CA VAL A 90 -2.20 1.63 -9.10
C VAL A 90 -1.02 1.02 -9.84
N CYS A 91 0.09 1.75 -9.92
CA CYS A 91 1.37 1.20 -10.36
C CYS A 91 2.01 0.44 -9.20
N TRP A 92 2.45 -0.79 -9.43
CA TRP A 92 2.98 -1.64 -8.38
C TRP A 92 4.39 -2.08 -8.73
N LEU A 93 5.34 -1.80 -7.84
CA LEU A 93 6.75 -2.08 -8.03
C LEU A 93 7.23 -3.03 -6.94
N GLU A 94 7.90 -4.09 -7.35
CA GLU A 94 8.64 -4.99 -6.47
C GLU A 94 10.15 -4.72 -6.66
N ALA A 95 10.88 -4.57 -5.56
CA ALA A 95 12.34 -4.41 -5.56
C ALA A 95 13.08 -5.68 -5.12
#